data_AF-A0A9D2EIN5-F1
#
_entry.id   AF-A0A9D2EIN5-F1
#
_cell.length_a   1.000
_cell.length_b   1.000
_cell.length_c   1.000
_cell.angle_alpha   90.00
_cell.angle_beta   90.00
_cell.angle_gamma   90.00
#
_symmetry.space_group_name_H-M   'P 1'
#
loop_
_entity.id
_entity.type
_entity.pdbx_description
1 polymer ?
#
loop_
_entity_poly.entity_id
_entity_poly.type
_entity_poly.pdbx_seq_one_letter_code
_entity_poly.pdbx_strand_id
1 'polypeptide(L)'
;MWLWRNPEIRKYGNIYVILALLAAAGAGFCFGVPAALYVAVFSIAGAVLFWCAAKKRYEALSALSQQLDQILHSQQALQFVPDEEGELALFSSEIQKLTLRLTEQAEEMQRDKEYLKDSIADISHQIRTPLTAIRLLLSRLQRREACDGKEIDMECIREIRSLLSRMEWQVSVLLKIARLESGTIVMEEMRFPWQEQWKKPGNLWLFWRI
;
A
#
# COMPACT_ATOMS: atom_id res chain seq x y z
N MET A 1 -12.50 6.30 -36.83
CA MET A 1 -13.54 7.32 -36.58
C MET A 1 -13.88 7.36 -35.08
N TRP A 2 -12.89 7.59 -34.21
CA TRP A 2 -13.03 7.54 -32.73
C TRP A 2 -12.73 8.89 -32.05
N LEU A 3 -12.16 9.84 -32.78
CA LEU A 3 -11.78 11.17 -32.28
C LEU A 3 -12.98 12.09 -31.99
N TRP A 4 -14.15 11.85 -32.61
CA TRP A 4 -15.33 12.71 -32.43
C TRP A 4 -16.11 12.46 -31.14
N ARG A 5 -15.70 11.45 -30.36
CA ARG A 5 -16.37 11.10 -29.10
C ARG A 5 -16.04 12.06 -27.96
N ASN A 6 -14.93 12.81 -28.07
CA ASN A 6 -14.56 13.78 -27.05
C ASN A 6 -15.28 15.12 -27.27
N PRO A 7 -16.12 15.54 -26.32
CA PRO A 7 -16.85 16.80 -26.43
C PRO A 7 -15.91 18.02 -26.47
N GLU A 8 -14.71 17.91 -25.91
CA GLU A 8 -13.74 19.00 -25.85
C GLU A 8 -13.15 19.35 -27.22
N ILE A 9 -12.64 18.37 -27.97
CA ILE A 9 -12.09 18.60 -29.32
C ILE A 9 -13.18 19.16 -30.25
N ARG A 10 -14.43 18.69 -30.10
CA ARG A 10 -15.57 19.22 -30.84
C ARG A 10 -15.89 20.66 -30.44
N LYS A 11 -15.84 21.01 -29.16
CA LYS A 11 -16.05 22.39 -28.68
C LYS A 11 -14.97 23.32 -29.22
N TYR A 12 -13.70 22.97 -29.06
CA TYR A 12 -12.58 23.79 -29.56
C TYR A 12 -12.59 23.93 -31.08
N GLY A 13 -12.89 22.84 -31.81
CA GLY A 13 -13.04 22.89 -33.26
C GLY A 13 -14.18 23.80 -33.71
N ASN A 14 -15.35 23.73 -33.05
CA ASN A 14 -16.49 24.59 -33.37
C ASN A 14 -16.17 26.08 -33.09
N ILE A 15 -15.51 26.38 -31.97
CA ILE A 15 -15.09 27.75 -31.63
C ILE A 15 -14.12 28.28 -32.68
N TYR A 16 -13.14 27.46 -33.10
CA TYR A 16 -12.17 27.84 -34.12
C TYR A 16 -12.84 28.16 -35.47
N VAL A 17 -13.79 27.33 -35.90
CA VAL A 17 -14.53 27.55 -37.16
C VAL A 17 -15.35 28.85 -37.11
N ILE A 18 -16.03 29.13 -36.00
CA ILE A 18 -16.80 30.37 -35.83
C ILE A 18 -15.87 31.58 -35.90
N LEU A 19 -14.72 31.53 -35.22
CA LEU A 19 -13.73 32.61 -35.23
C LEU A 19 -13.14 32.83 -36.62
N ALA A 20 -12.81 31.75 -37.34
CA ALA A 20 -12.26 31.81 -38.70
C ALA A 20 -13.26 32.42 -39.69
N LEU A 21 -14.54 32.06 -39.60
CA LEU A 21 -15.60 32.63 -40.43
C LEU A 21 -15.81 34.13 -40.17
N LEU A 22 -15.81 34.55 -38.89
CA LEU A 22 -15.91 35.96 -38.53
C LEU A 22 -14.70 36.77 -39.04
N ALA A 23 -13.48 36.22 -38.90
CA ALA A 23 -12.26 36.86 -39.39
C ALA A 23 -12.25 37.02 -40.91
N ALA A 24 -12.66 35.98 -41.66
CA ALA A 24 -12.75 36.03 -43.12
C ALA A 24 -13.82 37.02 -43.60
N ALA A 25 -14.99 37.07 -42.94
CA ALA A 25 -16.05 38.02 -43.27
C ALA A 25 -15.63 39.48 -43.01
N GLY A 26 -14.96 39.75 -41.88
CA GLY A 26 -14.43 41.08 -41.55
C GLY A 26 -13.36 41.54 -42.54
N ALA A 27 -12.43 40.67 -42.91
CA ALA A 27 -11.40 40.96 -43.91
C ALA A 27 -12.01 41.25 -45.29
N GLY A 28 -13.03 40.49 -45.68
CA GLY A 28 -13.77 40.70 -46.93
C GLY A 28 -14.51 42.05 -46.97
N PHE A 29 -15.08 42.49 -45.84
CA PHE A 29 -15.79 43.77 -45.76
C PHE A 29 -14.86 44.99 -45.79
N CYS A 30 -13.69 44.93 -45.14
CA CYS A 30 -12.77 46.08 -45.06
C CYS A 30 -11.81 46.21 -46.25
N PHE A 31 -11.30 45.09 -46.79
CA PHE A 31 -10.20 45.09 -47.77
C PHE A 31 -10.52 44.35 -49.08
N GLY A 32 -11.74 43.82 -49.20
CA GLY A 32 -12.22 43.13 -50.41
C GLY A 32 -11.92 41.63 -50.46
N VAL A 33 -12.42 40.99 -51.51
CA VAL A 33 -12.39 39.53 -51.74
C VAL A 33 -10.98 38.88 -51.68
N PRO A 34 -9.89 39.47 -52.22
CA PRO A 34 -8.58 38.82 -52.18
C PRO A 34 -8.03 38.70 -50.75
N ALA A 35 -8.31 39.67 -49.87
CA ALA A 35 -7.88 39.62 -48.46
C ALA A 35 -8.58 38.48 -47.69
N ALA A 36 -9.87 38.26 -47.97
CA ALA A 36 -10.62 37.15 -47.37
C ALA A 36 -10.05 35.77 -47.76
N LEU A 37 -9.53 35.64 -48.99
CA LEU A 37 -8.96 34.39 -49.50
C LEU A 37 -7.63 34.04 -48.80
N TYR A 38 -6.76 35.02 -48.55
CA TYR A 38 -5.55 34.81 -47.77
C TYR A 38 -5.84 34.38 -46.32
N VAL A 39 -6.81 35.02 -45.66
CA VAL A 39 -7.24 34.66 -44.30
C VAL A 39 -7.83 33.25 -44.25
N ALA A 40 -8.61 32.87 -45.27
CA ALA A 40 -9.15 31.51 -45.39
C ALA A 40 -8.04 30.46 -45.51
N VAL A 41 -7.03 30.67 -46.36
CA VAL A 41 -5.92 29.71 -46.50
C VAL A 41 -5.12 29.58 -45.21
N PHE A 42 -4.81 30.68 -44.53
CA PHE A 42 -4.05 30.66 -43.29
C PHE A 42 -4.82 29.97 -42.15
N SER A 43 -6.14 30.20 -42.05
CA SER A 43 -6.99 29.52 -41.07
C SER A 43 -7.12 28.03 -41.33
N ILE A 44 -7.19 27.59 -42.60
CA ILE A 44 -7.18 26.16 -42.93
C ILE A 44 -5.85 25.52 -42.53
N ALA A 45 -4.72 26.16 -42.84
CA ALA A 45 -3.40 25.66 -42.44
C ALA A 45 -3.26 25.54 -40.91
N GLY A 46 -3.72 26.55 -40.16
CA GLY A 46 -3.76 26.53 -38.70
C GLY A 46 -4.64 25.41 -38.14
N ALA A 47 -5.82 25.17 -38.74
CA ALA A 47 -6.71 24.08 -38.36
C ALA A 47 -6.06 22.71 -38.54
N VAL A 48 -5.37 22.49 -39.67
CA VAL A 48 -4.67 21.22 -39.96
C VAL A 48 -3.56 20.97 -38.94
N LEU A 49 -2.73 21.98 -38.65
CA LEU A 49 -1.66 21.87 -37.65
C LEU A 49 -2.21 21.57 -36.25
N PHE A 50 -3.25 22.28 -35.84
CA PHE A 50 -3.92 22.04 -34.56
C PHE A 50 -4.48 20.62 -34.47
N TRP A 51 -5.12 20.14 -35.55
CA TRP A 51 -5.69 18.79 -35.58
C TRP A 51 -4.62 17.70 -35.50
N CYS A 52 -3.50 17.89 -36.20
CA CYS A 52 -2.34 16.99 -36.11
C CYS A 52 -1.77 16.93 -34.69
N ALA A 53 -1.57 18.09 -34.06
CA ALA A 53 -1.07 18.17 -32.68
C ALA A 53 -2.04 17.52 -31.68
N ALA A 54 -3.34 17.80 -31.82
CA ALA A 54 -4.38 17.21 -30.97
C ALA A 54 -4.45 15.68 -31.12
N LYS A 55 -4.31 15.16 -32.35
CA LYS A 55 -4.30 13.71 -32.59
C LYS A 55 -3.11 13.02 -31.94
N LYS A 56 -1.90 13.58 -32.09
CA LYS A 56 -0.68 13.03 -31.45
C LYS A 56 -0.82 12.97 -29.92
N ARG A 57 -1.26 14.06 -29.29
CA ARG A 57 -1.47 14.13 -27.83
C ARG A 57 -2.49 13.09 -27.37
N TYR A 58 -3.55 12.91 -28.14
CA TYR A 58 -4.62 11.98 -27.77
C TYR A 58 -4.22 10.52 -27.94
N GLU A 59 -3.46 10.19 -28.99
CA GLU A 59 -2.89 8.85 -29.16
C GLU A 59 -1.97 8.51 -27.99
N ALA A 60 -1.08 9.42 -27.59
CA ALA A 60 -0.21 9.23 -26.42
C ALA A 60 -1.01 9.02 -25.12
N LEU A 61 -2.08 9.80 -24.88
CA LEU A 61 -2.95 9.64 -23.71
C LEU A 61 -3.68 8.29 -23.72
N SER A 62 -4.17 7.85 -24.89
CA SER A 62 -4.83 6.56 -25.03
C SER A 62 -3.88 5.39 -24.80
N ALA A 63 -2.63 5.49 -25.25
CA ALA A 63 -1.60 4.48 -25.01
C ALA A 63 -1.26 4.37 -23.52
N LEU A 64 -1.10 5.52 -22.83
CA LEU A 64 -0.91 5.56 -21.38
C LEU A 64 -2.08 4.93 -20.63
N SER A 65 -3.32 5.28 -21.00
CA SER A 65 -4.52 4.72 -20.38
C SER A 65 -4.62 3.20 -20.57
N GLN A 66 -4.27 2.70 -21.75
CA GLN A 66 -4.31 1.26 -22.05
C GLN A 66 -3.25 0.49 -21.26
N GLN A 67 -2.04 1.05 -21.09
CA GLN A 67 -1.01 0.44 -20.26
C GLN A 67 -1.36 0.46 -18.78
N LEU A 68 -1.96 1.54 -18.29
CA LEU A 68 -2.46 1.60 -16.91
C LEU A 68 -3.52 0.52 -16.66
N ASP A 69 -4.43 0.33 -17.61
CA ASP A 69 -5.43 -0.74 -17.55
C ASP A 69 -4.76 -2.12 -17.56
N GLN A 70 -3.72 -2.30 -18.37
CA GLN A 70 -2.93 -3.53 -18.40
C GLN A 70 -2.18 -3.79 -17.08
N ILE A 71 -1.64 -2.76 -16.41
CA ILE A 71 -1.03 -2.90 -15.08
C ILE A 71 -2.06 -3.36 -14.06
N LEU A 72 -3.23 -2.72 -14.07
CA LEU A 72 -4.32 -3.04 -13.15
C LEU A 72 -4.77 -4.51 -13.29
N HIS A 73 -4.69 -5.06 -14.51
CA HIS A 73 -5.16 -6.42 -14.81
C HIS A 73 -4.06 -7.48 -14.88
N SER A 74 -2.80 -7.14 -15.17
CA SER A 74 -1.77 -8.13 -15.55
C SER A 74 -0.40 -8.01 -14.85
N GLN A 75 -0.23 -7.15 -13.84
CA GLN A 75 1.04 -6.97 -13.11
C GLN A 75 2.30 -6.74 -13.99
N GLN A 76 2.14 -6.33 -15.25
CA GLN A 76 3.29 -6.06 -16.11
C GLN A 76 3.90 -4.69 -15.82
N ALA A 77 5.23 -4.59 -15.82
CA ALA A 77 5.95 -3.35 -15.59
C ALA A 77 5.73 -2.33 -16.74
N LEU A 78 5.59 -1.06 -16.36
CA LEU A 78 5.47 0.08 -17.27
C LEU A 78 6.74 0.24 -18.10
N GLN A 79 6.66 -0.01 -19.41
CA GLN A 79 7.69 0.40 -20.38
C GLN A 79 7.14 1.56 -21.21
N PHE A 80 7.04 2.73 -20.59
CA PHE A 80 6.80 3.97 -21.31
C PHE A 80 7.93 4.94 -20.99
N VAL A 81 8.84 5.10 -21.95
CA VAL A 81 9.70 6.27 -22.02
C VAL A 81 9.19 7.07 -23.22
N PRO A 82 8.26 8.02 -23.01
CA PRO A 82 7.96 8.98 -24.04
C PRO A 82 9.23 9.80 -24.24
N ASP A 83 9.83 9.66 -25.41
CA ASP A 83 11.09 10.31 -25.82
C ASP A 83 10.93 11.82 -26.06
N GLU A 84 9.75 12.40 -25.74
CA GLU A 84 9.46 13.82 -25.91
C GLU A 84 9.28 14.50 -24.55
N GLU A 85 10.15 15.48 -24.25
CA GLU A 85 10.01 16.39 -23.13
C GLU A 85 8.64 17.09 -23.17
N GLY A 86 7.83 16.87 -22.13
CA GLY A 86 6.50 17.48 -22.03
C GLY A 86 5.72 17.03 -20.79
N GLU A 87 4.58 17.68 -20.54
CA GLU A 87 3.72 17.39 -19.38
C GLU A 87 3.25 15.92 -19.33
N LEU A 88 3.01 15.32 -20.51
CA LEU A 88 2.63 13.91 -20.63
C LEU A 88 3.76 12.96 -20.20
N ALA A 89 5.02 13.32 -20.44
CA ALA A 89 6.18 12.55 -20.00
C ALA A 89 6.35 12.61 -18.48
N LEU A 90 6.22 13.80 -17.91
CA LEU A 90 6.22 13.99 -16.45
C LEU A 90 5.10 13.17 -15.80
N PHE A 91 3.88 13.27 -16.33
CA PHE A 91 2.72 12.53 -15.82
C PHE A 91 2.94 11.02 -15.88
N SER A 92 3.48 10.50 -16.99
CA SER A 92 3.84 9.09 -17.10
C SER A 92 4.88 8.67 -16.06
N SER A 93 5.91 9.48 -15.85
CA SER A 93 6.96 9.19 -14.85
C SER A 93 6.38 9.14 -13.44
N GLU A 94 5.42 10.01 -13.12
CA GLU A 94 4.79 10.05 -11.81
C GLU A 94 3.86 8.84 -11.61
N ILE A 95 3.11 8.43 -12.64
CA ILE A 95 2.35 7.18 -12.62
C ILE A 95 3.28 5.99 -12.38
N GLN A 96 4.43 5.93 -13.08
CA GLN A 96 5.39 4.84 -12.91
C GLN A 96 5.91 4.76 -11.47
N LYS A 97 6.27 5.89 -10.85
CA LYS A 97 6.68 5.95 -9.43
C LYS A 97 5.56 5.47 -8.50
N LEU A 98 4.32 5.88 -8.76
CA LEU A 98 3.17 5.44 -7.98
C LEU A 98 2.96 3.93 -8.10
N THR A 99 3.06 3.37 -9.31
CA THR A 99 2.96 1.91 -9.52
C THR A 99 4.05 1.17 -8.77
N LEU A 100 5.31 1.63 -8.83
CA LEU A 100 6.42 1.01 -8.09
C LEU A 100 6.18 1.00 -6.58
N ARG A 101 5.74 2.14 -6.01
CA ARG A 101 5.42 2.23 -4.59
C ARG A 101 4.27 1.30 -4.19
N LEU A 102 3.23 1.19 -5.03
CA LEU A 102 2.12 0.28 -4.77
C LEU A 102 2.55 -1.18 -4.81
N THR A 103 3.45 -1.56 -5.72
CA THR A 103 3.99 -2.92 -5.77
C THR A 103 4.87 -3.21 -4.55
N GLU A 104 5.73 -2.29 -4.14
CA GLU A 104 6.56 -2.43 -2.94
C GLU A 104 5.71 -2.58 -1.68
N GLN A 105 4.66 -1.75 -1.53
CA GLN A 105 3.72 -1.84 -0.42
C GLN A 105 2.92 -3.15 -0.44
N ALA A 106 2.54 -3.65 -1.62
CA ALA A 106 1.86 -4.93 -1.74
C ALA A 106 2.76 -6.10 -1.32
N GLU A 107 4.04 -6.08 -1.69
CA GLU A 107 5.03 -7.09 -1.27
C GLU A 107 5.33 -7.02 0.23
N GLU A 108 5.44 -5.82 0.81
CA GLU A 108 5.58 -5.64 2.25
C GLU A 108 4.36 -6.16 3.01
N MET A 109 3.16 -5.79 2.58
CA MET A 109 1.90 -6.28 3.15
C MET A 109 1.76 -7.81 3.06
N GLN A 110 2.26 -8.42 1.98
CA GLN A 110 2.26 -9.86 1.83
C GLN A 110 3.23 -10.54 2.80
N ARG A 111 4.43 -9.97 2.98
CA ARG A 111 5.40 -10.46 3.99
C ARG A 111 4.85 -10.35 5.41
N ASP A 112 4.19 -9.26 5.74
CA ASP A 112 3.55 -9.08 7.07
C ASP A 112 2.45 -10.12 7.31
N LYS A 113 1.63 -10.41 6.29
CA LYS A 113 0.61 -11.48 6.37
C LYS A 113 1.23 -12.85 6.61
N GLU A 114 2.34 -13.17 5.94
CA GLU A 114 3.06 -14.43 6.11
C GLU A 114 3.67 -14.51 7.52
N TYR A 115 4.33 -13.45 7.96
CA TYR A 115 4.87 -13.35 9.32
C TYR A 115 3.80 -13.54 10.39
N LEU A 116 2.64 -12.90 10.24
CA LEU A 116 1.53 -13.05 11.17
C LEU A 116 0.98 -14.49 11.17
N LYS A 117 0.82 -15.09 9.99
CA LYS A 117 0.37 -16.48 9.85
C LYS A 117 1.32 -17.45 10.56
N ASP A 118 2.62 -17.30 10.35
CA ASP A 118 3.64 -18.14 10.97
C ASP A 118 3.70 -17.92 12.50
N SER A 119 3.61 -16.67 12.94
CA SER A 119 3.53 -16.33 14.37
C SER A 119 2.32 -16.98 15.04
N ILE A 120 1.13 -16.97 14.40
CA ILE A 120 -0.07 -17.62 14.92
C ILE A 120 0.10 -19.15 14.96
N ALA A 121 0.74 -19.74 13.94
CA ALA A 121 1.02 -21.18 13.90
C ALA A 121 1.94 -21.60 15.05
N ASP A 122 3.02 -20.85 15.28
CA ASP A 122 3.97 -21.10 16.37
C ASP A 122 3.30 -20.99 17.74
N ILE A 123 2.48 -19.96 17.96
CA ILE A 123 1.75 -19.80 19.22
C ILE A 123 0.74 -20.94 19.42
N SER A 124 0.07 -21.37 18.36
CA SER A 124 -0.84 -22.53 18.41
C SER A 124 -0.10 -23.82 18.79
N HIS A 125 1.10 -24.04 18.25
CA HIS A 125 1.98 -25.15 18.63
C HIS A 125 2.43 -25.05 20.09
N GLN A 126 2.83 -23.86 20.51
CA GLN A 126 3.23 -23.55 21.88
C GLN A 126 2.11 -23.75 22.90
N ILE A 127 0.85 -23.55 22.52
CA ILE A 127 -0.35 -23.79 23.33
C ILE A 127 -0.71 -25.29 23.37
N ARG A 128 -0.54 -26.02 22.26
CA ARG A 128 -0.87 -27.46 22.18
C ARG A 128 -0.03 -28.31 23.14
N THR A 129 1.23 -27.94 23.34
CA THR A 129 2.19 -28.67 24.18
C THR A 129 1.80 -28.68 25.67
N PRO A 130 1.61 -27.52 26.35
CA PRO A 130 1.14 -27.48 27.73
C PRO A 130 -0.26 -28.08 27.88
N LEU A 131 -1.15 -27.91 26.89
CA LEU A 131 -2.48 -28.52 26.91
C LEU A 131 -2.43 -30.05 26.91
N THR A 132 -1.51 -30.63 26.13
CA THR A 132 -1.29 -32.09 26.11
C THR A 132 -0.75 -32.58 27.44
N ALA A 133 0.20 -31.84 28.03
CA ALA A 133 0.72 -32.14 29.36
C ALA A 133 -0.37 -32.07 30.44
N ILE A 134 -1.22 -31.03 30.43
CA ILE A 134 -2.37 -30.91 31.35
C ILE A 134 -3.33 -32.11 31.20
N ARG A 135 -3.65 -32.53 29.97
CA ARG A 135 -4.52 -33.71 29.73
C ARG A 135 -3.92 -34.99 30.29
N LEU A 136 -2.62 -35.19 30.14
CA LEU A 136 -1.92 -36.35 30.70
C LEU A 136 -1.94 -36.32 32.23
N LEU A 137 -1.65 -35.17 32.84
CA LEU A 137 -1.69 -34.97 34.29
C LEU A 137 -3.10 -35.22 34.85
N LEU A 138 -4.13 -34.68 34.20
CA LEU A 138 -5.53 -34.92 34.58
C LEU A 138 -5.92 -36.40 34.45
N SER A 139 -5.48 -37.09 33.39
CA SER A 139 -5.73 -38.53 33.23
C SER A 139 -5.04 -39.39 34.30
N ARG A 140 -3.88 -38.95 34.81
CA ARG A 140 -3.19 -39.59 35.94
C ARG A 140 -3.94 -39.39 37.25
N LEU A 141 -4.47 -38.19 37.49
CA LEU A 141 -5.32 -37.90 38.65
C LEU A 141 -6.60 -38.75 38.64
N GLN A 142 -7.33 -38.76 37.52
CA GLN A 142 -8.54 -39.58 37.38
C GLN A 142 -8.30 -41.09 37.57
N ARG A 143 -7.11 -41.59 37.19
CA ARG A 143 -6.74 -42.99 37.40
C ARG A 143 -6.32 -43.30 38.85
N ARG A 144 -5.91 -42.29 39.63
CA ARG A 144 -5.42 -42.40 41.02
C ARG A 144 -6.48 -42.11 42.08
N GLU A 145 -7.58 -41.44 41.77
CA GLU A 145 -8.76 -41.38 42.66
C GLU A 145 -9.30 -42.79 43.02
N ALA A 146 -8.88 -43.84 42.31
CA ALA A 146 -9.12 -45.25 42.66
C ALA A 146 -8.15 -45.85 43.70
N CYS A 147 -7.08 -45.16 44.10
CA CYS A 147 -6.07 -45.62 45.06
C CYS A 147 -5.59 -44.46 45.96
N ASP A 148 -6.09 -44.46 47.19
CA ASP A 148 -5.84 -43.55 48.32
C ASP A 148 -4.43 -42.88 48.34
N GLY A 149 -4.35 -41.57 48.09
CA GLY A 149 -3.07 -40.85 48.02
C GLY A 149 -3.14 -39.33 47.85
N LYS A 150 -3.62 -38.61 48.88
CA LYS A 150 -3.88 -37.14 48.89
C LYS A 150 -2.69 -36.22 48.58
N GLU A 151 -1.44 -36.62 48.82
CA GLU A 151 -0.28 -35.73 48.62
C GLU A 151 0.13 -35.58 47.14
N ILE A 152 -0.11 -36.61 46.33
CA ILE A 152 0.29 -36.66 44.91
C ILE A 152 -0.65 -35.80 44.05
N ASP A 153 -1.88 -35.56 44.51
CA ASP A 153 -2.85 -34.70 43.82
C ASP A 153 -2.42 -33.23 43.82
N MET A 154 -1.79 -32.75 44.90
CA MET A 154 -1.39 -31.35 45.02
C MET A 154 -0.23 -30.96 44.10
N GLU A 155 0.71 -31.88 43.84
CA GLU A 155 1.84 -31.61 42.94
C GLU A 155 1.40 -31.55 41.48
N CYS A 156 0.50 -32.46 41.08
CA CYS A 156 -0.12 -32.47 39.76
C CYS A 156 -0.96 -31.19 39.50
N ILE A 157 -1.74 -30.74 40.51
CA ILE A 157 -2.48 -29.48 40.44
C ILE A 157 -1.54 -28.27 40.33
N ARG A 158 -0.40 -28.28 41.03
CA ARG A 158 0.63 -27.23 40.93
C ARG A 158 1.22 -27.16 39.52
N GLU A 159 1.49 -28.31 38.91
CA GLU A 159 2.05 -28.42 37.56
C GLU A 159 1.05 -27.93 36.49
N ILE A 160 -0.24 -28.29 36.62
CA ILE A 160 -1.33 -27.75 35.78
C ILE A 160 -1.42 -26.23 35.88
N ARG A 161 -1.35 -25.65 37.09
CA ARG A 161 -1.36 -24.18 37.29
C ARG A 161 -0.17 -23.51 36.61
N SER A 162 1.02 -24.10 36.66
CA SER A 162 2.20 -23.57 35.98
C SER A 162 2.04 -23.57 34.45
N LEU A 163 1.52 -24.66 33.89
CA LEU A 163 1.26 -24.78 32.45
C LEU A 163 0.20 -23.77 31.98
N LEU A 164 -0.86 -23.56 32.76
CA LEU A 164 -1.89 -22.56 32.46
C LEU A 164 -1.30 -21.13 32.45
N SER A 165 -0.48 -20.79 33.43
CA SER A 165 0.19 -19.48 33.50
C SER A 165 1.10 -19.22 32.28
N ARG A 166 1.79 -20.26 31.78
CA ARG A 166 2.59 -20.15 30.55
C ARG A 166 1.73 -19.87 29.32
N MET A 167 0.56 -20.50 29.21
CA MET A 167 -0.38 -20.25 28.11
C MET A 167 -0.95 -18.83 28.18
N GLU A 168 -1.32 -18.34 29.37
CA GLU A 168 -1.78 -16.96 29.58
C GLU A 168 -0.71 -15.94 29.17
N TRP A 169 0.56 -16.20 29.48
CA TRP A 169 1.67 -15.34 29.05
C TRP A 169 1.83 -15.32 27.52
N GLN A 170 1.77 -16.48 26.85
CA GLN A 170 1.85 -16.55 25.38
C GLN A 170 0.70 -15.79 24.70
N VAL A 171 -0.53 -15.93 25.21
CA VAL A 171 -1.69 -15.19 24.71
C VAL A 171 -1.53 -13.68 24.95
N SER A 172 -0.96 -13.28 26.09
CA SER A 172 -0.66 -11.87 26.37
C SER A 172 0.35 -11.27 25.39
N VAL A 173 1.40 -12.03 25.04
CA VAL A 173 2.39 -11.61 24.03
C VAL A 173 1.72 -11.45 22.66
N LEU A 174 0.88 -12.40 22.24
CA LEU A 174 0.12 -12.30 20.98
C LEU A 174 -0.73 -11.02 20.93
N LEU A 175 -1.48 -10.73 22.00
CA LEU A 175 -2.32 -9.54 22.08
C LEU A 175 -1.50 -8.24 22.06
N LYS A 176 -0.29 -8.24 22.61
CA LYS A 176 0.61 -7.08 22.53
C LYS A 176 1.13 -6.85 21.12
N ILE A 177 1.50 -7.92 20.40
CA ILE A 177 1.94 -7.83 19.00
C ILE A 177 0.79 -7.34 18.11
N ALA A 178 -0.42 -7.89 18.27
CA ALA A 178 -1.60 -7.46 17.51
C ALA A 178 -1.95 -5.98 17.75
N ARG A 179 -1.80 -5.48 18.99
CA ARG A 179 -1.99 -4.05 19.29
C ARG A 179 -0.90 -3.16 18.69
N LEU A 180 0.33 -3.69 18.57
CA LEU A 180 1.45 -3.00 17.94
C LEU A 180 1.20 -2.85 16.44
N GLU A 181 0.78 -3.93 15.78
CA GLU A 181 0.43 -3.93 14.35
C GLU A 181 -0.77 -3.03 14.04
N SER A 182 -1.77 -2.94 14.92
CA SER A 182 -2.92 -2.05 14.72
C SER A 182 -2.61 -0.57 14.94
N GLY A 183 -1.33 -0.20 15.18
CA GLY A 183 -0.89 1.17 15.43
C GLY A 183 -1.53 1.82 16.65
N THR A 184 -2.15 1.03 17.53
CA THR A 184 -2.96 1.52 18.66
C THR A 184 -2.11 1.73 19.92
N ILE A 185 -0.84 1.33 19.91
CA ILE A 185 0.08 1.54 21.02
C ILE A 185 0.69 2.95 20.92
N VAL A 186 0.21 3.86 21.77
CA VAL A 186 0.94 5.09 22.09
C VAL A 186 2.14 4.69 22.94
N MET A 187 3.35 4.72 22.37
CA MET A 187 4.58 4.56 23.15
C MET A 187 4.73 5.78 24.06
N GLU A 188 4.53 5.57 25.36
CA GLU A 188 4.83 6.57 26.36
C GLU A 188 6.35 6.56 26.59
N GLU A 189 7.03 7.60 26.09
CA GLU A 189 8.48 7.73 26.18
C GLU A 189 8.87 8.04 27.63
N MET A 190 9.06 7.00 28.43
CA MET A 190 9.45 7.14 29.83
C MET A 190 10.94 7.50 29.89
N ARG A 191 11.24 8.80 30.04
CA ARG A 191 12.61 9.28 30.30
C ARG A 191 13.10 8.72 31.64
N PHE A 192 13.90 7.66 31.59
CA PHE A 192 14.58 7.11 32.77
C PHE A 192 15.76 8.01 33.17
N PRO A 193 15.74 8.65 34.37
CA PRO A 193 16.88 9.41 34.86
C PRO A 193 17.95 8.43 35.34
N TRP A 194 18.99 8.22 34.53
CA TRP A 194 20.12 7.33 34.84
C TRP A 194 20.91 7.70 36.11
N GLN A 195 20.70 8.89 36.68
CA GLN A 195 21.48 9.40 37.81
C GLN A 195 21.04 8.90 39.19
N GLU A 196 19.86 8.28 39.31
CA GLU A 196 19.30 7.89 40.61
C GLU A 196 19.57 6.42 40.99
N GLN A 197 19.96 5.59 40.01
CA GLN A 197 20.13 4.15 40.17
C GLN A 197 21.50 3.74 40.77
N TRP A 198 22.54 4.54 40.56
CA TRP A 198 23.90 4.28 41.04
C TRP A 198 24.11 4.58 42.53
N LYS A 199 23.13 5.23 43.19
CA LYS A 199 23.22 5.57 44.63
C LYS A 199 22.75 4.46 45.58
N LYS A 200 22.41 3.27 45.09
CA LYS A 200 22.14 2.10 45.93
C LYS A 200 23.41 1.24 46.05
N PRO A 201 24.16 1.31 47.16
CA PRO A 201 25.34 0.49 47.36
C PRO A 201 24.91 -0.92 47.77
N GLY A 202 25.05 -1.89 46.87
CA GLY A 202 24.88 -3.29 47.19
C GLY A 202 24.67 -4.13 45.94
N ASN A 203 25.74 -4.80 45.48
CA ASN A 203 25.75 -5.96 44.57
C ASN A 203 26.42 -5.78 43.19
N LEU A 204 27.41 -4.90 43.08
CA LEU A 204 28.31 -4.84 41.91
C LEU A 204 29.34 -6.00 41.82
N TRP A 205 29.38 -6.90 42.81
CA TRP A 205 30.37 -7.99 42.88
C TRP A 205 29.93 -9.32 42.22
N LEU A 206 28.70 -9.43 41.72
CA LEU A 206 28.17 -10.70 41.16
C LEU A 206 28.23 -10.79 39.62
N PHE A 207 28.63 -9.72 38.91
CA PHE A 207 28.51 -9.66 37.44
C PHE A 207 29.76 -10.06 36.64
N TRP A 208 30.89 -10.41 37.28
CA TRP A 208 32.13 -10.80 36.58
C TRP A 208 32.58 -12.25 36.82
N ARG A 209 31.65 -13.14 37.16
CA ARG A 209 31.94 -14.58 37.21
C ARG A 209 30.94 -15.36 36.36
N ILE A 210 31.19 -15.32 35.05
CA ILE A 210 31.19 -16.40 34.02
C ILE A 210 31.14 -15.73 32.65
#